data_AF-A0A7S1RK32-F1
#
_entry.id   AF-A0A7S1RK32-F1
#
_cell.length_a   1.000
_cell.length_b   1.000
_cell.length_c   1.000
_cell.angle_alpha   90.00
_cell.angle_beta   90.00
_cell.angle_gamma   90.00
#
_symmetry.space_group_name_H-M   'P 1'
#
loop_
_entity.id
_entity.type
_entity.pdbx_description
1 polymer ?
#
loop_
_entity_poly.entity_id
_entity_poly.type
_entity_poly.pdbx_seq_one_letter_code
_entity_poly.pdbx_strand_id
1 'polypeptide(L)'
;AGVEWPYAHGPASPCASDEQPAQALRERFECVQAAWAERHDWDGASETLWGIRQDLAAQQACSAFAVGVYEFSARAALESRDFKHFELCSLQLEELYDEAIGQSRALPSHAAEFLAYRLLWLTAQGECLVLDAFRRRRASLLARTEDPHLAMAAAFCDALETGNLL
;
A
#
# COMPACT_ATOMS: atom_id res chain seq x y z
N ALA A 1 21.32 -2.90 16.36
CA ALA A 1 20.00 -3.46 16.72
C ALA A 1 19.28 -3.70 15.41
N GLY A 2 18.94 -4.95 15.11
CA GLY A 2 18.31 -5.30 13.84
C GLY A 2 16.93 -4.66 13.74
N VAL A 3 16.65 -4.03 12.60
CA VAL A 3 15.31 -3.53 12.28
C VAL A 3 14.46 -4.75 11.97
N GLU A 4 13.62 -5.15 12.92
CA GLU A 4 12.57 -6.15 12.66
C GLU A 4 11.50 -5.47 11.80
N TRP A 5 11.41 -5.87 10.54
CA TRP A 5 10.33 -5.42 9.66
C TRP A 5 9.06 -6.22 9.99
N PRO A 6 7.92 -5.58 10.32
CA PRO A 6 6.70 -6.25 10.79
C PRO A 6 5.99 -7.13 9.76
N TYR A 7 6.55 -7.30 8.57
CA TYR A 7 6.02 -8.15 7.50
C TYR A 7 6.38 -9.64 7.66
N ALA A 8 7.17 -10.00 8.67
CA ALA A 8 7.55 -11.37 8.99
C ALA A 8 6.51 -12.08 9.87
N HIS A 9 5.36 -12.49 9.31
CA HIS A 9 4.41 -13.38 9.97
C HIS A 9 3.99 -14.53 9.04
N GLY A 10 4.42 -15.76 9.36
CA GLY A 10 4.00 -17.00 8.67
C GLY A 10 2.82 -17.70 9.36
N PRO A 11 2.55 -18.98 9.06
CA PRO A 11 2.31 -19.59 7.76
C PRO A 11 0.78 -19.68 7.47
N ALA A 12 0.35 -19.39 6.25
CA ALA A 12 -0.94 -19.87 5.77
C ALA A 12 -0.71 -21.25 5.14
N SER A 13 -1.47 -22.26 5.57
CA SER A 13 -1.32 -23.66 5.14
C SER A 13 -1.24 -23.77 3.60
N PRO A 14 -0.23 -24.45 3.03
CA PRO A 14 0.03 -24.39 1.60
C PRO A 14 -0.39 -25.67 0.85
N CYS A 15 -0.97 -25.50 -0.34
CA CYS A 15 -0.89 -26.52 -1.37
C CYS A 15 0.56 -26.55 -1.89
N ALA A 16 1.21 -27.72 -1.83
CA ALA A 16 2.65 -27.93 -2.03
C ALA A 16 3.24 -27.51 -3.39
N SER A 17 2.42 -27.06 -4.34
CA SER A 17 2.89 -26.55 -5.64
C SER A 17 3.17 -25.04 -5.63
N ASP A 18 2.63 -24.29 -4.67
CA ASP A 18 2.70 -22.82 -4.60
C ASP A 18 3.84 -22.27 -3.71
N GLU A 19 4.52 -23.13 -2.94
CA GLU A 19 5.47 -22.68 -1.90
C GLU A 19 6.84 -22.23 -2.44
N GLN A 20 7.36 -22.85 -3.50
CA GLN A 20 8.70 -22.53 -4.02
C GLN A 20 8.80 -21.16 -4.71
N PRO A 21 7.88 -20.74 -5.62
CA PRO A 21 7.95 -19.40 -6.22
C PRO A 21 7.70 -18.29 -5.19
N ALA A 22 6.87 -18.55 -4.16
CA ALA A 22 6.62 -17.59 -3.09
C ALA A 22 7.86 -17.33 -2.23
N GLN A 23 8.67 -18.36 -1.95
CA GLN A 23 9.88 -18.22 -1.13
C GLN A 23 10.96 -17.37 -1.83
N ALA A 24 11.19 -17.62 -3.13
CA ALA A 24 12.15 -16.83 -3.90
C ALA A 24 11.75 -15.34 -4.00
N LEU A 25 10.46 -15.04 -4.10
CA LEU A 25 9.96 -13.66 -4.07
C LEU A 25 10.16 -12.99 -2.72
N ARG A 26 9.98 -13.72 -1.61
CA ARG A 26 10.25 -13.21 -0.27
C ARG A 26 11.72 -12.90 -0.06
N GLU A 27 12.63 -13.78 -0.49
CA GLU A 27 14.08 -13.55 -0.39
C GLU A 27 14.52 -12.32 -1.21
N ARG A 28 13.97 -12.15 -2.41
CA ARG A 28 14.18 -10.94 -3.23
C ARG A 28 13.65 -9.70 -2.53
N PHE A 29 12.48 -9.80 -1.88
CA PHE A 29 11.89 -8.70 -1.15
C PHE A 29 12.73 -8.30 0.07
N GLU A 30 13.20 -9.27 0.86
CA GLU A 30 14.09 -9.02 2.00
C GLU A 30 15.42 -8.36 1.55
N CYS A 31 16.00 -8.83 0.44
CA CYS A 31 17.20 -8.24 -0.14
C CYS A 31 16.97 -6.77 -0.52
N VAL A 32 15.84 -6.43 -1.15
CA VAL A 32 15.57 -5.03 -1.53
C VAL A 32 15.23 -4.18 -0.31
N GLN A 33 14.56 -4.71 0.71
CA GLN A 33 14.32 -3.98 1.96
C GLN A 33 15.61 -3.64 2.69
N ALA A 34 16.55 -4.60 2.78
CA ALA A 34 17.87 -4.37 3.36
C ALA A 34 18.68 -3.35 2.54
N ALA A 35 18.70 -3.50 1.22
CA ALA A 35 19.38 -2.57 0.32
C ALA A 35 18.81 -1.14 0.43
N TRP A 36 17.49 -1.00 0.52
CA TRP A 36 16.81 0.28 0.70
C TRP A 36 17.20 0.93 2.02
N ALA A 37 17.17 0.16 3.12
CA ALA A 37 17.52 0.66 4.45
C ALA A 37 19.00 1.11 4.57
N GLU A 38 19.90 0.46 3.85
CA GLU A 38 21.33 0.78 3.90
C GLU A 38 21.73 1.90 2.95
N ARG A 39 21.23 1.88 1.71
CA ARG A 39 21.73 2.73 0.62
C ARG A 39 20.75 3.79 0.16
N HIS A 40 19.46 3.64 0.46
CA HIS A 40 18.38 4.45 -0.12
C HIS A 40 18.49 4.59 -1.66
N ASP A 41 18.96 3.53 -2.31
CA ASP A 41 19.13 3.46 -3.76
C ASP A 41 17.80 3.09 -4.43
N TRP A 42 17.03 4.11 -4.81
CA TRP A 42 15.70 3.93 -5.37
C TRP A 42 15.72 3.32 -6.76
N ASP A 43 16.71 3.64 -7.59
CA ASP A 43 16.76 3.18 -8.97
C ASP A 43 16.88 1.64 -9.00
N GLY A 44 17.81 1.07 -8.23
CA GLY A 44 17.94 -0.38 -8.12
C GLY A 44 16.78 -1.05 -7.37
N ALA A 45 16.25 -0.39 -6.33
CA ALA A 45 15.14 -0.92 -5.57
C ALA A 45 13.84 -0.98 -6.39
N SER A 46 13.54 0.08 -7.15
CA SER A 46 12.34 0.20 -7.96
C SER A 46 12.29 -0.84 -9.08
N GLU A 47 13.42 -1.14 -9.73
CA GLU A 47 13.52 -2.20 -10.72
C GLU A 47 13.27 -3.58 -10.12
N THR A 48 13.88 -3.86 -8.95
CA THR A 48 13.67 -5.13 -8.25
C THR A 48 12.22 -5.30 -7.81
N LEU A 49 11.63 -4.25 -7.23
CA LEU A 49 10.22 -4.22 -6.80
C LEU A 49 9.26 -4.31 -7.98
N TRP A 50 9.60 -3.72 -9.13
CA TRP A 50 8.83 -3.88 -10.36
C TRP A 50 8.77 -5.35 -10.78
N GLY A 51 9.91 -6.04 -10.80
CA GLY A 51 9.95 -7.48 -11.11
C GLY A 51 9.14 -8.33 -10.12
N ILE A 52 9.24 -8.08 -8.81
CA ILE A 52 8.45 -8.81 -7.80
C ILE A 52 6.95 -8.60 -8.02
N ARG A 53 6.51 -7.36 -8.25
CA ARG A 53 5.09 -7.05 -8.49
C ARG A 53 4.58 -7.65 -9.80
N GLN A 54 5.43 -7.70 -10.83
CA GLN A 54 5.10 -8.38 -12.09
C GLN A 54 4.84 -9.87 -11.85
N ASP A 55 5.71 -10.54 -11.09
CA ASP A 55 5.57 -11.95 -10.75
C ASP A 55 4.31 -12.21 -9.90
N LEU A 56 4.01 -11.32 -8.96
CA LEU A 56 2.80 -11.39 -8.12
C LEU A 56 1.52 -11.22 -8.94
N ALA A 57 1.50 -10.28 -9.89
CA ALA A 57 0.37 -10.06 -10.78
C ALA A 57 0.12 -11.27 -11.69
N ALA A 58 1.20 -11.89 -12.21
CA ALA A 58 1.11 -13.10 -13.03
C ALA A 58 0.53 -14.30 -12.26
N GLN A 59 0.78 -14.35 -10.95
CA GLN A 59 0.24 -15.38 -10.04
C GLN A 59 -1.18 -15.07 -9.54
N GLN A 60 -1.75 -13.89 -9.88
CA GLN A 60 -3.02 -13.40 -9.34
C GLN A 60 -3.06 -13.48 -7.80
N ALA A 61 -1.93 -13.21 -7.16
CA ALA A 61 -1.76 -13.47 -5.73
C ALA A 61 -2.34 -12.34 -4.88
N CYS A 62 -3.58 -12.49 -4.41
CA CYS A 62 -4.13 -11.63 -3.35
C CYS A 62 -3.74 -12.16 -1.96
N SER A 63 -2.50 -11.90 -1.56
CA SER A 63 -1.94 -12.32 -0.26
C SER A 63 -1.46 -11.13 0.57
N ALA A 64 -1.34 -11.34 1.89
CA ALA A 64 -0.75 -10.34 2.79
C ALA A 64 0.69 -9.97 2.38
N PHE A 65 1.42 -10.90 1.76
CA PHE A 65 2.73 -10.63 1.19
C PHE A 65 2.65 -9.64 0.02
N ALA A 66 1.71 -9.83 -0.90
CA ALA A 66 1.51 -8.90 -2.02
C ALA A 66 1.21 -7.48 -1.51
N VAL A 67 0.29 -7.36 -0.55
CA VAL A 67 0.03 -6.07 0.12
C VAL A 67 1.32 -5.46 0.66
N GLY A 68 2.11 -6.21 1.45
CA GLY A 68 3.35 -5.70 2.03
C GLY A 68 4.37 -5.21 0.99
N VAL A 69 4.47 -5.88 -0.17
CA VAL A 69 5.32 -5.43 -1.29
C VAL A 69 4.83 -4.11 -1.87
N TYR A 70 3.52 -3.97 -2.11
CA TYR A 70 2.95 -2.73 -2.65
C TYR A 70 3.01 -1.57 -1.66
N GLU A 71 2.74 -1.82 -0.38
CA GLU A 71 2.86 -0.83 0.69
C GLU A 71 4.30 -0.30 0.80
N PHE A 72 5.28 -1.22 0.88
CA PHE A 72 6.69 -0.84 0.92
C PHE A 72 7.09 -0.03 -0.32
N SER A 73 6.67 -0.50 -1.51
CA SER A 73 6.97 0.20 -2.77
C SER A 73 6.34 1.60 -2.82
N ALA A 74 5.11 1.76 -2.34
CA ALA A 74 4.43 3.04 -2.30
C ALA A 74 5.11 4.01 -1.34
N ARG A 75 5.51 3.55 -0.15
CA ARG A 75 6.21 4.38 0.84
C ARG A 75 7.60 4.80 0.33
N ALA A 76 8.38 3.87 -0.20
CA ALA A 76 9.69 4.17 -0.79
C ALA A 76 9.57 5.14 -1.99
N ALA A 77 8.55 4.97 -2.85
CA ALA A 77 8.29 5.89 -3.95
C ALA A 77 7.97 7.31 -3.47
N LEU A 78 7.19 7.46 -2.39
CA LEU A 78 6.93 8.77 -1.77
C LEU A 78 8.21 9.41 -1.22
N GLU A 79 9.03 8.64 -0.51
CA GLU A 79 10.33 9.09 0.01
C GLU A 79 11.26 9.57 -1.11
N SER A 80 11.22 8.89 -2.26
CA SER A 80 12.00 9.21 -3.46
C SER A 80 11.37 10.26 -4.38
N ARG A 81 10.20 10.81 -4.03
CA ARG A 81 9.41 11.75 -4.87
C ARG A 81 9.00 11.19 -6.23
N ASP A 82 8.89 9.87 -6.34
CA ASP A 82 8.42 9.18 -7.53
C ASP A 82 6.90 8.99 -7.48
N PHE A 83 6.18 10.07 -7.71
CA PHE A 83 4.73 10.08 -7.59
C PHE A 83 4.01 9.19 -8.59
N LYS A 84 4.64 8.92 -9.75
CA LYS A 84 4.07 8.01 -10.76
C LYS A 84 4.08 6.58 -10.24
N HIS A 85 5.19 6.13 -9.66
CA HIS A 85 5.24 4.82 -9.02
C HIS A 85 4.31 4.72 -7.82
N PHE A 86 4.22 5.77 -7.00
CA PHE A 86 3.27 5.83 -5.89
C PHE A 86 1.82 5.67 -6.37
N GLU A 87 1.41 6.39 -7.42
CA GLU A 87 0.06 6.32 -7.96
C GLU A 87 -0.28 4.92 -8.46
N LEU A 88 0.62 4.28 -9.22
CA LEU A 88 0.47 2.90 -9.68
C LEU A 88 0.30 1.92 -8.51
N CYS A 89 1.12 2.05 -7.46
CA CYS A 89 1.00 1.20 -6.28
C CYS A 89 -0.31 1.46 -5.52
N SER A 90 -0.72 2.72 -5.41
CA SER A 90 -1.92 3.10 -4.67
C SER A 90 -3.18 2.52 -5.30
N LEU A 91 -3.29 2.57 -6.64
CA LEU A 91 -4.39 1.95 -7.36
C LEU A 91 -4.44 0.44 -7.11
N GLN A 92 -3.30 -0.25 -7.13
CA GLN A 92 -3.25 -1.68 -6.87
C GLN A 92 -3.58 -2.03 -5.42
N LEU A 93 -3.14 -1.21 -4.46
CA LEU A 93 -3.51 -1.37 -3.05
C LEU A 93 -5.02 -1.20 -2.83
N GLU A 94 -5.66 -0.25 -3.52
CA GLU A 94 -7.12 -0.10 -3.45
C GLU A 94 -7.84 -1.40 -3.83
N GLU A 95 -7.44 -2.03 -4.93
CA GLU A 95 -7.99 -3.31 -5.39
C GLU A 95 -7.78 -4.43 -4.37
N LEU A 96 -6.55 -4.58 -3.86
CA LEU A 96 -6.21 -5.60 -2.85
C LEU A 96 -7.02 -5.42 -1.56
N TYR A 97 -7.23 -4.17 -1.12
CA TYR A 97 -8.05 -3.88 0.05
C TYR A 97 -9.54 -4.16 -0.19
N ASP A 98 -10.05 -3.87 -1.39
CA ASP A 98 -11.43 -4.21 -1.75
C ASP A 98 -11.67 -5.70 -1.79
N GLU A 99 -10.72 -6.48 -2.32
CA GLU A 99 -10.80 -7.92 -2.31
C GLU A 99 -10.79 -8.46 -0.87
N ALA A 100 -9.92 -7.95 0.00
CA ALA A 100 -9.88 -8.33 1.41
C ALA A 100 -11.23 -8.06 2.11
N ILE A 101 -11.82 -6.88 1.90
CA ILE A 101 -13.13 -6.52 2.46
C ILE A 101 -14.24 -7.42 1.89
N GLY A 102 -14.25 -7.67 0.58
CA GLY A 102 -15.22 -8.53 -0.09
C GLY A 102 -15.18 -9.97 0.43
N GLN A 103 -13.98 -10.46 0.78
CA GLN A 103 -13.78 -11.77 1.41
C GLN A 103 -14.02 -11.75 2.94
N SER A 104 -14.53 -10.65 3.50
CA SER A 104 -14.73 -10.45 4.95
C SER A 104 -13.45 -10.67 5.78
N ARG A 105 -12.28 -10.42 5.20
CA ARG A 105 -10.99 -10.45 5.90
C ARG A 105 -10.75 -9.10 6.58
N ALA A 106 -10.06 -9.13 7.71
CA ALA A 106 -9.59 -7.90 8.34
C ALA A 106 -8.61 -7.20 7.40
N LEU A 107 -8.68 -5.86 7.35
CA LEU A 107 -7.73 -5.08 6.60
C LEU A 107 -6.33 -5.18 7.23
N PRO A 108 -5.27 -5.13 6.40
CA PRO A 108 -3.89 -5.01 6.86
C PRO A 108 -3.69 -3.81 7.80
N SER A 109 -2.75 -3.90 8.74
CA SER A 109 -2.49 -2.89 9.77
C SER A 109 -2.18 -1.50 9.21
N HIS A 110 -1.60 -1.42 8.02
CA HIS A 110 -1.22 -0.16 7.38
C HIS A 110 -2.23 0.32 6.34
N ALA A 111 -3.34 -0.39 6.12
CA ALA A 111 -4.32 -0.01 5.11
C ALA A 111 -4.85 1.41 5.32
N ALA A 112 -5.08 1.82 6.57
CA ALA A 112 -5.53 3.16 6.90
C ALA A 112 -4.51 4.25 6.52
N GLU A 113 -3.21 4.00 6.70
CA GLU A 113 -2.12 4.90 6.28
C GLU A 113 -2.12 5.10 4.76
N PHE A 114 -2.18 4.02 3.98
CA PHE A 114 -2.14 4.11 2.52
C PHE A 114 -3.43 4.69 1.93
N LEU A 115 -4.58 4.41 2.54
CA LEU A 115 -5.84 5.07 2.18
C LEU A 115 -5.79 6.58 2.50
N ALA A 116 -5.12 6.97 3.60
CA ALA A 116 -4.89 8.37 3.93
C ALA A 116 -3.99 9.05 2.89
N TYR A 117 -2.88 8.42 2.48
CA TYR A 117 -2.02 8.92 1.40
C TYR A 117 -2.79 9.10 0.10
N ARG A 118 -3.63 8.14 -0.27
CA ARG A 118 -4.45 8.24 -1.48
C ARG A 118 -5.44 9.40 -1.41
N LEU A 119 -6.09 9.59 -0.27
CA LEU A 119 -7.03 10.69 -0.06
C LEU A 119 -6.34 12.06 -0.19
N LEU A 120 -5.18 12.22 0.45
CA LEU A 120 -4.38 13.44 0.35
C LEU A 120 -3.89 13.69 -1.08
N TRP A 121 -3.44 12.64 -1.78
CA TRP A 121 -2.98 12.72 -3.16
C TRP A 121 -4.09 13.21 -4.11
N LEU A 122 -5.27 12.59 -4.06
CA LEU A 122 -6.41 12.97 -4.91
C LEU A 122 -6.86 14.41 -4.65
N THR A 123 -6.81 14.83 -3.39
CA THR A 123 -7.12 16.20 -2.99
C THR A 123 -6.08 17.19 -3.54
N ALA A 124 -4.79 16.87 -3.42
CA ALA A 124 -3.70 17.71 -3.92
C ALA A 124 -3.71 17.85 -5.46
N GLN A 125 -4.12 16.81 -6.18
CA GLN A 125 -4.26 16.85 -7.64
C GLN A 125 -5.53 17.56 -8.12
N GLY A 126 -6.48 17.86 -7.22
CA GLY A 126 -7.75 18.47 -7.58
C GLY A 126 -8.68 17.54 -8.37
N GLU A 127 -8.50 16.22 -8.26
CA GLU A 127 -9.31 15.22 -8.96
C GLU A 127 -10.66 14.99 -8.27
N CYS A 128 -11.54 16.00 -8.29
CA CYS A 128 -12.79 16.00 -7.52
C CYS A 128 -13.68 14.77 -7.77
N LEU A 129 -13.82 14.33 -9.03
CA LEU A 129 -14.67 13.18 -9.37
C LEU A 129 -14.11 11.85 -8.82
N VAL A 130 -12.79 11.69 -8.88
CA VAL A 130 -12.10 10.49 -8.39
C VAL A 130 -12.12 10.48 -6.86
N LEU A 131 -11.90 11.64 -6.24
CA LEU A 131 -12.02 11.84 -4.79
C LEU A 131 -13.43 11.49 -4.29
N ASP A 132 -14.48 11.98 -4.93
CA ASP A 132 -15.87 11.68 -4.58
C ASP A 132 -16.19 10.18 -4.71
N ALA A 133 -15.71 9.54 -5.78
CA ALA A 133 -15.86 8.10 -5.98
C ALA A 133 -15.14 7.31 -4.89
N PHE A 134 -13.90 7.68 -4.56
CA PHE A 134 -13.10 7.07 -3.51
C PHE A 134 -13.78 7.19 -2.14
N ARG A 135 -14.22 8.41 -1.76
CA ARG A 135 -14.94 8.68 -0.52
C ARG A 135 -16.21 7.87 -0.40
N ARG A 136 -17.02 7.79 -1.47
CA ARG A 136 -18.24 6.97 -1.49
C ARG A 136 -17.95 5.48 -1.32
N ARG A 137 -16.95 4.96 -2.04
CA ARG A 137 -16.55 3.54 -1.95
C ARG A 137 -16.07 3.17 -0.54
N ARG A 138 -15.44 4.11 0.18
CA ARG A 138 -14.89 3.91 1.52
C ARG A 138 -15.73 4.53 2.64
N ALA A 139 -16.97 4.94 2.38
CA ALA A 139 -17.77 5.73 3.33
C ALA A 139 -17.95 5.03 4.69
N SER A 140 -18.20 3.71 4.68
CA SER A 140 -18.37 2.92 5.92
C SER A 140 -17.09 2.82 6.74
N LEU A 141 -15.93 2.82 6.08
CA LEU A 141 -14.61 2.77 6.71
C LEU A 141 -14.25 4.15 7.25
N LEU A 142 -14.42 5.20 6.45
CA LEU A 142 -14.18 6.59 6.85
C LEU A 142 -15.07 7.02 8.02
N ALA A 143 -16.33 6.59 8.06
CA ALA A 143 -17.26 6.95 9.13
C ALA A 143 -16.94 6.30 10.49
N ARG A 144 -16.17 5.20 10.50
CA ARG A 144 -15.91 4.39 11.69
C ARG A 144 -14.44 4.34 12.08
N THR A 145 -13.59 5.09 11.37
CA THR A 145 -12.15 5.02 11.59
C THR A 145 -11.76 5.73 12.87
N GLU A 146 -11.13 4.99 13.78
CA GLU A 146 -10.38 5.56 14.91
C GLU A 146 -8.90 5.75 14.53
N ASP A 147 -8.50 5.35 13.31
CA ASP A 147 -7.12 5.49 12.84
C ASP A 147 -6.75 6.97 12.66
N PRO A 148 -5.66 7.42 13.30
CA PRO A 148 -5.28 8.84 13.30
C PRO A 148 -4.85 9.33 11.91
N HIS A 149 -4.26 8.49 11.05
CA HIS A 149 -3.82 8.91 9.72
C HIS A 149 -5.02 9.21 8.84
N LEU A 150 -5.99 8.31 8.84
CA LEU A 150 -7.18 8.46 8.01
C LEU A 150 -8.09 9.58 8.52
N ALA A 151 -8.22 9.72 9.85
CA ALA A 151 -8.95 10.83 10.45
C ALA A 151 -8.30 12.20 10.13
N MET A 152 -6.97 12.30 10.25
CA MET A 152 -6.23 13.51 9.90
C MET A 152 -6.38 13.87 8.43
N ALA A 153 -6.23 12.88 7.52
CA ALA A 153 -6.37 13.11 6.10
C ALA A 153 -7.79 13.57 5.73
N ALA A 154 -8.83 12.93 6.29
CA ALA A 154 -10.21 13.33 6.06
C ALA A 154 -10.47 14.78 6.52
N ALA A 155 -10.05 15.12 7.74
CA ALA A 155 -10.20 16.46 8.29
C ALA A 155 -9.47 17.52 7.46
N PHE A 156 -8.25 17.21 6.99
CA PHE A 156 -7.48 18.11 6.13
C PHE A 156 -8.17 18.35 4.77
N CYS A 157 -8.69 17.29 4.15
CA CYS A 157 -9.44 17.41 2.90
C CYS A 157 -10.71 18.24 3.07
N ASP A 158 -11.47 18.04 4.14
CA ASP A 158 -12.68 18.81 4.43
C ASP A 158 -12.34 20.30 4.68
N ALA A 159 -11.25 20.58 5.37
CA ALA A 159 -10.76 21.94 5.59
C ALA A 159 -10.39 22.64 4.26
N LEU A 160 -9.78 21.92 3.32
CA LEU A 160 -9.47 22.45 1.99
C LEU A 160 -10.72 22.72 1.15
N GLU A 161 -11.70 21.82 1.17
CA GLU A 161 -12.95 21.97 0.41
C GLU A 161 -13.82 23.11 0.95
N THR A 162 -13.86 23.28 2.28
CA THR A 162 -14.64 24.32 2.95
C THR A 162 -13.92 25.67 3.02
N GLY A 163 -12.64 25.72 2.64
CA GLY A 163 -11.78 26.91 2.82
C GLY A 163 -11.51 27.25 4.28
N ASN A 164 -11.72 26.30 5.20
CA ASN A 164 -11.59 26.51 6.64
C ASN A 164 -10.28 25.93 7.18
N LEU A 165 -9.15 26.47 6.71
CA LEU A 165 -7.81 26.08 7.15
C LEU A 165 -7.40 26.70 8.51
N LEU A 166 -8.31 27.41 9.19
CA LEU A 166 -8.06 28.17 10.42
C LEU A 166 -9.06 27.78 11.53
#